data_AF-A0A645C580-F1
#
_entry.id   AF-A0A645C580-F1
#
_cell.length_a   1.000
_cell.length_b   1.000
_cell.length_c   1.000
_cell.angle_alpha   90.00
_cell.angle_beta   90.00
_cell.angle_gamma   90.00
#
_symmetry.space_group_name_H-M   'P 1'
#
loop_
_entity.id
_entity.type
_entity.pdbx_description
1 polymer ?
#
loop_
_entity_poly.entity_id
_entity_poly.type
_entity_poly.pdbx_seq_one_letter_code
_entity_poly.pdbx_strand_id
1 'polypeptide(L)'
;MTEAGQLILTLDSGGGAVDLAYTVVGRATGTSQIVGTALVNTSVVNSILTVRNPAGNSTALTITPIAGGTRSVSAHLVIMQIA
;
A
#
# COMPACT_ATOMS: atom_id res chain seq x y z
N MET A 1 -7.22 -7.98 18.44
CA MET A 1 -6.56 -7.87 17.13
C MET A 1 -6.15 -6.42 16.95
N THR A 2 -4.91 -6.09 17.29
CA THR A 2 -4.27 -4.76 17.13
C THR A 2 -3.05 -4.91 16.24
N GLU A 3 -3.20 -5.55 15.09
CA GLU A 3 -2.10 -5.76 14.16
C GLU A 3 -1.80 -4.44 13.46
N ALA A 4 -0.60 -3.90 13.70
CA ALA A 4 -0.06 -2.82 12.90
C ALA A 4 0.09 -3.32 11.46
N GLY A 5 -0.17 -2.44 10.50
CA GLY A 5 -0.16 -2.80 9.08
C GLY A 5 0.32 -1.62 8.25
N GLN A 6 1.17 -1.92 7.27
CA GLN A 6 1.70 -0.92 6.35
C GLN A 6 1.57 -1.41 4.90
N LEU A 7 1.50 -0.46 3.99
CA LEU A 7 1.58 -0.66 2.56
C LEU A 7 2.65 0.26 2.00
N ILE A 8 3.35 -0.21 0.98
CA ILE A 8 4.30 0.56 0.19
C ILE A 8 4.12 0.21 -1.29
N LEU A 9 4.39 1.19 -2.15
CA LEU A 9 4.50 0.97 -3.59
C LEU A 9 5.95 0.67 -3.97
N THR A 10 6.14 -0.28 -4.87
CA THR A 10 7.44 -0.55 -5.49
C THR A 10 7.35 -0.37 -6.98
N LEU A 11 8.38 0.22 -7.58
CA LEU A 11 8.50 0.39 -9.02
C LEU A 11 9.65 -0.46 -9.54
N ASP A 12 9.36 -1.36 -10.47
CA ASP A 12 10.36 -2.07 -11.24
C ASP A 12 10.43 -1.48 -12.65
N SER A 13 11.58 -0.92 -13.02
CA SER A 13 11.84 -0.36 -14.35
C SER A 13 12.73 -1.27 -15.22
N GLY A 14 12.76 -2.58 -14.94
CA GLY A 14 13.53 -3.59 -15.66
C GLY A 14 14.86 -3.98 -15.00
N GLY A 15 15.18 -3.37 -13.86
CA GLY A 15 16.39 -3.67 -13.06
C GLY A 15 16.09 -4.34 -11.73
N GLY A 16 14.81 -4.63 -11.44
CA GLY A 16 14.33 -5.13 -10.16
C GLY A 16 13.46 -4.10 -9.43
N ALA A 17 12.59 -4.59 -8.55
CA ALA A 17 11.64 -3.77 -7.81
C ALA A 17 12.35 -2.93 -6.73
N VAL A 18 12.11 -1.61 -6.77
CA VAL A 18 12.62 -0.65 -5.78
C VAL A 18 11.47 -0.05 -4.99
N ASP A 19 11.61 -0.02 -3.66
CA ASP A 19 10.66 0.56 -2.73
C ASP A 19 10.60 2.10 -2.88
N LEU A 20 9.40 2.65 -3.02
CA LEU A 20 9.16 4.09 -3.07
C LEU A 20 8.82 4.61 -1.67
N ALA A 21 9.82 5.04 -0.90
CA ALA A 21 9.66 5.40 0.51
C ALA A 21 8.59 6.47 0.79
N TYR A 22 8.32 7.38 -0.14
CA TYR A 22 7.28 8.42 0.01
C TYR A 22 5.84 7.90 -0.12
N THR A 23 5.67 6.62 -0.45
CA THR A 23 4.36 5.98 -0.65
C THR A 23 3.93 5.14 0.55
N VAL A 24 4.76 5.08 1.60
CA VAL A 24 4.49 4.29 2.80
C VAL A 24 3.30 4.86 3.54
N VAL A 25 2.28 4.03 3.71
CA VAL A 25 1.08 4.35 4.49
C VAL A 25 0.82 3.21 5.46
N GLY A 26 0.26 3.51 6.63
CA GLY A 26 0.05 2.49 7.63
C GLY A 26 -0.86 2.91 8.76
N ARG A 27 -1.11 1.94 9.65
CA ARG A 27 -1.86 2.10 10.88
C ARG A 27 -1.15 1.37 12.01
N ALA A 28 -1.27 1.92 13.22
CA ALA A 28 -0.76 1.29 14.43
C ALA A 28 -1.69 0.19 14.98
N THR A 29 -3.00 0.27 14.69
CA THR A 29 -4.02 -0.68 15.20
C THR A 29 -4.98 -1.11 14.09
N GLY A 30 -5.50 -2.34 14.14
CA GLY A 30 -6.31 -2.94 13.06
C GLY A 30 -7.65 -2.24 12.75
N THR A 31 -8.15 -1.39 13.65
CA THR A 31 -9.45 -0.74 13.53
C THR A 31 -9.36 0.67 12.92
N SER A 32 -8.46 0.89 11.97
CA SER A 32 -8.35 2.17 11.25
C SER A 32 -8.14 1.92 9.78
N GLN A 33 -8.53 2.84 8.91
CA GLN A 33 -8.26 2.67 7.49
C GLN A 33 -6.76 2.92 7.20
N ILE A 34 -6.20 2.22 6.20
CA ILE A 34 -4.93 2.62 5.59
C ILE A 34 -5.31 3.46 4.38
N VAL A 35 -4.92 4.74 4.37
CA VAL A 35 -5.27 5.70 3.32
C VAL A 35 -4.00 6.35 2.81
N GLY A 36 -3.88 6.43 1.49
CA GLY A 36 -2.73 7.04 0.83
C GLY A 36 -3.07 7.46 -0.59
N THR A 37 -2.37 8.47 -1.09
CA THR A 37 -2.36 8.84 -2.50
C THR A 37 -0.94 9.26 -2.84
N ALA A 38 -0.43 8.73 -3.95
CA ALA A 38 0.91 9.00 -4.41
C ALA A 38 0.90 9.18 -5.91
N LEU A 39 1.67 10.16 -6.40
CA LEU A 39 2.00 10.27 -7.81
C LEU A 39 3.34 9.57 -8.03
N VAL A 40 3.36 8.61 -8.95
CA VAL A 40 4.56 7.82 -9.27
C VAL A 40 4.96 8.13 -10.71
N ASN A 41 6.19 8.57 -10.89
CA ASN A 41 6.74 8.80 -12.22
C ASN A 41 7.32 7.51 -12.80
N THR A 42 6.95 7.17 -14.03
CA THR A 42 7.45 5.99 -14.74
C THR A 42 8.22 6.43 -15.98
N SER A 43 9.54 6.35 -15.95
CA SER A 43 10.39 6.79 -17.07
C SER A 43 10.70 5.70 -18.10
N VAL A 44 10.40 4.44 -17.77
CA VAL A 44 10.70 3.27 -18.60
C VAL A 44 9.41 2.56 -18.98
N VAL A 45 9.27 2.22 -20.26
CA VAL A 45 8.12 1.44 -20.76
C VAL A 45 8.08 0.07 -20.09
N ASN A 46 6.86 -0.45 -19.87
CA ASN A 46 6.63 -1.73 -19.18
C ASN A 46 7.14 -1.77 -17.72
N SER A 47 7.22 -0.60 -17.06
CA SER A 47 7.48 -0.57 -15.62
C SER A 47 6.34 -1.26 -14.84
N ILE A 48 6.68 -2.03 -13.81
CA ILE A 48 5.71 -2.74 -12.97
C ILE A 48 5.56 -1.98 -11.65
N LEU A 49 4.35 -1.50 -11.38
CA LEU A 49 3.98 -0.91 -10.09
C LEU A 49 3.33 -1.99 -9.22
N THR A 50 3.90 -2.25 -8.04
CA THR A 50 3.40 -3.26 -7.10
C THR A 50 3.00 -2.62 -5.78
N VAL A 51 1.86 -3.04 -5.23
CA VAL A 51 1.44 -2.73 -3.86
C VAL A 51 1.81 -3.91 -2.96
N ARG A 52 2.56 -3.68 -1.89
CA ARG A 52 2.95 -4.75 -0.96
C ARG A 52 3.01 -4.30 0.50
N ASN A 53 2.98 -5.26 1.41
CA ASN A 53 3.50 -5.05 2.77
C ASN A 53 5.02 -4.85 2.67
N PRO A 54 5.59 -3.77 3.26
CA PRO A 54 7.02 -3.47 3.18
C PRO A 54 7.94 -4.68 3.46
N ALA A 55 9.05 -4.75 2.73
CA ALA A 55 10.08 -5.75 3.02
C ALA A 55 10.60 -5.55 4.45
N GLY A 56 10.69 -6.64 5.23
CA GLY A 56 11.06 -6.58 6.64
C GLY A 56 9.89 -6.54 7.62
N ASN A 57 8.66 -6.29 7.16
CA ASN A 57 7.47 -6.53 7.98
C ASN A 57 7.16 -8.04 8.02
N SER A 58 7.48 -8.69 9.12
CA SER A 58 7.29 -10.14 9.32
C SER A 58 5.82 -10.53 9.50
N THR A 59 4.97 -9.63 9.99
CA THR A 59 3.54 -9.87 10.17
C THR A 59 2.80 -9.64 8.84
N ALA A 60 2.00 -10.61 8.42
CA ALA A 60 1.12 -10.46 7.27
C ALA A 60 0.09 -9.34 7.51
N LEU A 61 -0.28 -8.62 6.44
CA LEU A 61 -1.25 -7.54 6.54
C LEU A 61 -2.67 -8.12 6.70
N THR A 62 -3.24 -7.96 7.90
CA THR A 62 -4.65 -8.26 8.16
C THR A 62 -5.50 -7.01 7.91
N ILE A 63 -6.45 -7.09 6.98
CA ILE A 63 -7.46 -6.06 6.76
C ILE A 63 -8.76 -6.53 7.39
N THR A 64 -9.21 -5.85 8.44
CA THR A 64 -10.52 -6.12 9.05
C THR A 64 -11.59 -5.25 8.38
N PRO A 65 -12.83 -5.76 8.23
CA PRO A 65 -13.93 -4.97 7.68
C PRO A 65 -14.32 -3.79 8.58
N ILE A 66 -13.80 -3.71 9.82
CA ILE A 66 -14.08 -2.63 10.76
C ILE A 66 -12.88 -1.68 10.82
N ALA A 67 -13.06 -0.44 10.36
CA ALA A 67 -12.06 0.62 10.43
C ALA A 67 -12.34 1.64 11.55
N GLY A 68 -12.88 1.19 12.68
CA GLY A 68 -13.02 1.99 13.91
C GLY A 68 -14.46 2.29 14.34
N GLY A 69 -15.46 1.83 13.58
CA GLY A 69 -16.87 1.93 13.92
C GLY A 69 -17.56 0.56 14.10
N THR A 70 -18.89 0.54 14.17
CA THR A 70 -19.69 -0.70 14.26
C THR A 70 -20.17 -1.22 12.89
N ARG A 71 -19.90 -0.47 11.82
CA ARG A 71 -20.31 -0.79 10.44
C ARG A 71 -19.11 -1.18 9.60
N SER A 72 -19.31 -2.14 8.70
CA SER A 72 -18.29 -2.59 7.77
C SER A 72 -17.91 -1.50 6.75
N VAL A 73 -16.64 -1.45 6.39
CA VAL A 73 -16.08 -0.61 5.33
C VAL A 73 -15.43 -1.47 4.25
N SER A 74 -15.37 -0.94 3.03
CA SER A 74 -14.67 -1.56 1.91
C SER A 74 -13.25 -1.01 1.77
N ALA A 75 -12.32 -1.87 1.35
CA ALA A 75 -11.02 -1.41 0.85
C ALA A 75 -11.13 -1.16 -0.67
N HIS A 76 -10.49 -0.10 -1.15
CA HIS A 76 -10.44 0.23 -2.57
C HIS A 76 -9.04 0.68 -2.95
N LEU A 77 -8.55 0.19 -4.08
CA LEU A 77 -7.27 0.56 -4.68
C LEU A 77 -7.54 1.04 -6.10
N VAL A 78 -7.11 2.27 -6.39
CA VAL A 78 -7.18 2.85 -7.74
C VAL A 78 -5.77 3.09 -8.23
N ILE A 79 -5.46 2.59 -9.42
CA ILE A 79 -4.26 2.93 -10.17
C ILE A 79 -4.73 3.66 -11.42
N MET A 80 -4.31 4.91 -11.56
CA MET A 80 -4.63 5.75 -12.70
C MET A 80 -3.33 6.14 -13.39
N GLN A 81 -3.20 5.76 -14.66
CA GLN A 81 -2.13 6.27 -15.50
C GLN A 81 -2.52 7.67 -15.99
N ILE A 82 -1.69 8.67 -15.71
CA ILE A 82 -1.87 10.04 -16.17
C ILE A 82 -0.63 10.46 -16.96
N ALA A 83 -0.84 10.80 -18.23
CA ALA A 83 0.15 10.98 -19.31
C ALA A 83 0.64 9.70 -20.00
#